data_AF-A0A0A6UV70-F1
#
_entry.id   AF-A0A0A6UV70-F1
#
_cell.length_a   1.000
_cell.length_b   1.000
_cell.length_c   1.000
_cell.angle_alpha   90.00
_cell.angle_beta   90.00
_cell.angle_gamma   90.00
#
_symmetry.space_group_name_H-M   'P 1'
#
loop_
_entity.id
_entity.type
_entity.pdbx_description
1 polymer ?
#
loop_
_entity_poly.entity_id
_entity_poly.type
_entity_poly.pdbx_seq_one_letter_code
_entity_poly.pdbx_strand_id
1 'polypeptide(L)'
;MAFDTELLLSLTARRPLILGLGEPTHAEPAFPRLRNRILEALAGQGFRSIAIESDRAAALAIDDYVCGRRDDVHLGGPYTHEVDLGSGLTHGFGLLPANRELIDWLRAHNETNEHITFHGFDAPVDVTGAASPGPYLRELRDYLGVPAPELDELLGDESRWTDPAIMMEDATRSPGRSPEAAALRGLAEDLRTMSYGSAPRRHRDSGSRSWYRAEVLAATAIGLLTYHAAMAEPMPLSARMSRLLGVRDALMARNLLDIVAHERDRGPTLVFAANAHLQRHPSSWTAHWDGQDVVAEWDGAGSIVSALLGDRYVFVAGSLGASPSLGLRAPEPGTFEDGLGPETGLFTPDRIGGGPAPRGDTANGWPSFPLDAETIAGCDAILHVGSGPGAADAARISGLPGVTATRIEPGSEMPPYTWGDRFFFAGEDRMRPFATIVYSDVPDFDERSRLSEPGRYRVNVEVGRDEFRKLFGYGPEEFAEHSAGIDFAEPDQLLPHPAYAVQGWACVVDPGPATAAELDRLLSEARSRSLAREQRRARPA
;
A
#
# COMPACT_ATOMS: atom_id res chain seq x y z
N MET A 1 4.24 -18.33 2.65
CA MET A 1 5.01 -17.75 1.54
C MET A 1 6.48 -17.91 1.83
N ALA A 2 7.19 -18.64 0.97
CA ALA A 2 8.61 -18.42 0.81
C ALA A 2 8.72 -17.14 -0.03
N PHE A 3 8.90 -15.98 0.61
CA PHE A 3 9.59 -14.92 -0.12
C PHE A 3 10.93 -15.51 -0.53
N ASP A 4 11.33 -15.36 -1.79
CA ASP A 4 12.66 -15.75 -2.22
C ASP A 4 13.66 -14.94 -1.39
N THR A 5 14.10 -15.55 -0.29
CA THR A 5 14.89 -14.91 0.73
C THR A 5 16.29 -14.68 0.17
N GLU A 6 16.75 -15.52 -0.75
CA GLU A 6 18.05 -15.37 -1.40
C GLU A 6 18.05 -14.14 -2.32
N LEU A 7 17.01 -13.97 -3.13
CA LEU A 7 16.89 -12.79 -4.00
C LEU A 7 16.75 -11.51 -3.16
N LEU A 8 15.92 -11.51 -2.12
CA LEU A 8 15.81 -10.37 -1.21
C LEU A 8 17.16 -10.05 -0.54
N LEU A 9 17.88 -11.08 -0.08
CA LEU A 9 19.22 -10.92 0.50
C LEU A 9 20.20 -10.35 -0.53
N SER A 10 20.19 -10.80 -1.78
CA SER A 10 21.06 -10.24 -2.82
C SER A 10 20.79 -8.76 -3.13
N LEU A 11 19.52 -8.34 -3.07
CA LEU A 11 19.15 -6.94 -3.25
C LEU A 11 19.70 -6.09 -2.09
N THR A 12 19.60 -6.59 -0.85
CA THR A 12 20.15 -5.89 0.32
C THR A 12 21.68 -5.89 0.37
N ALA A 13 22.34 -6.90 -0.20
CA ALA A 13 23.80 -6.99 -0.27
C ALA A 13 24.42 -5.84 -1.09
N ARG A 14 23.65 -5.21 -1.99
CA ARG A 14 24.03 -3.99 -2.72
C ARG A 14 24.12 -2.75 -1.83
N ARG A 15 23.72 -2.87 -0.56
CA ARG A 15 23.66 -1.79 0.45
C ARG A 15 22.88 -0.58 -0.09
N PRO A 16 21.62 -0.74 -0.51
CA PRO A 16 20.82 0.40 -0.97
C PRO A 16 20.76 1.50 0.10
N LEU A 17 20.51 2.74 -0.34
CA LEU A 17 19.98 3.78 0.54
C LEU A 17 18.44 3.74 0.53
N ILE A 18 17.88 3.43 -0.65
CA ILE A 18 16.45 3.24 -0.87
C ILE A 18 16.24 1.88 -1.57
N LEU A 19 15.32 1.10 -1.02
CA LEU A 19 14.68 0.00 -1.73
C LEU A 19 13.24 0.42 -2.03
N GLY A 20 12.95 0.77 -3.28
CA GLY A 20 11.61 1.06 -3.77
C GLY A 20 10.87 -0.22 -4.10
N LEU A 21 9.71 -0.42 -3.49
CA LEU A 21 8.79 -1.52 -3.73
C LEU A 21 7.51 -0.96 -4.36
N GLY A 22 7.34 -1.21 -5.65
CA GLY A 22 6.20 -0.76 -6.42
C GLY A 22 4.98 -1.67 -6.28
N GLU A 23 3.80 -1.11 -6.54
CA GLU A 23 2.58 -1.85 -6.83
C GLU A 23 1.94 -1.37 -8.15
N PRO A 24 1.33 -2.25 -8.94
CA PRO A 24 0.70 -1.86 -10.19
C PRO A 24 -0.63 -1.14 -9.97
N THR A 25 -1.27 -1.31 -8.81
CA THR A 25 -2.53 -0.65 -8.46
C THR A 25 -2.73 -0.65 -6.94
N HIS A 26 -3.28 0.43 -6.39
CA HIS A 26 -3.67 0.50 -4.97
C HIS A 26 -4.91 -0.35 -4.64
N ALA A 27 -5.61 -0.88 -5.65
CA ALA A 27 -6.86 -1.62 -5.46
C ALA A 27 -6.66 -3.03 -4.90
N GLU A 28 -5.46 -3.63 -5.05
CA GLU A 28 -5.20 -5.03 -4.68
C GLU A 28 -4.63 -5.15 -3.26
N PRO A 29 -5.39 -5.68 -2.27
CA PRO A 29 -4.94 -5.75 -0.88
C PRO A 29 -3.70 -6.62 -0.64
N ALA A 30 -3.33 -7.49 -1.58
CA ALA A 30 -2.14 -8.32 -1.46
C ALA A 30 -0.85 -7.49 -1.33
N PHE A 31 -0.65 -6.45 -2.14
CA PHE A 31 0.60 -5.68 -2.16
C PHE A 31 0.94 -4.99 -0.83
N PRO A 32 0.05 -4.21 -0.19
CA PRO A 32 0.38 -3.57 1.09
C PRO A 32 0.59 -4.59 2.22
N ARG A 33 -0.04 -5.78 2.16
CA ARG A 33 0.26 -6.86 3.11
C ARG A 33 1.61 -7.52 2.83
N LEU A 34 1.94 -7.76 1.57
CA LEU A 34 3.26 -8.27 1.16
C LEU A 34 4.37 -7.31 1.58
N ARG A 35 4.17 -5.99 1.41
CA ARG A 35 5.06 -4.94 1.92
C ARG A 35 5.31 -5.10 3.43
N ASN A 36 4.29 -5.34 4.25
CA ASN A 36 4.48 -5.53 5.69
C ASN A 36 5.40 -6.71 5.99
N ARG A 37 5.15 -7.84 5.34
CA ARG A 37 5.97 -9.05 5.50
C ARG A 37 7.40 -8.87 4.99
N ILE A 38 7.59 -8.10 3.93
CA ILE A 38 8.91 -7.74 3.42
C ILE A 38 9.63 -6.82 4.43
N LEU A 39 8.95 -5.81 4.98
CA LEU A 39 9.53 -4.93 6.00
C LEU A 39 9.97 -5.72 7.24
N GLU A 40 9.14 -6.65 7.72
CA GLU A 40 9.48 -7.55 8.82
C GLU A 40 10.79 -8.30 8.57
N ALA A 41 10.99 -8.82 7.35
CA ALA A 41 12.23 -9.49 6.96
C ALA A 41 13.42 -8.51 6.84
N LEU A 42 13.18 -7.33 6.26
CA LEU A 42 14.19 -6.29 6.05
C LEU A 42 14.67 -5.62 7.36
N ALA A 43 13.84 -5.60 8.40
CA ALA A 43 14.24 -5.14 9.73
C ALA A 43 15.46 -5.91 10.25
N GLY A 44 15.50 -7.23 10.02
CA GLY A 44 16.64 -8.10 10.32
C GLY A 44 17.87 -7.87 9.43
N GLN A 45 17.71 -7.15 8.31
CA GLN A 45 18.79 -6.76 7.38
C GLN A 45 19.27 -5.32 7.59
N GLY A 46 18.87 -4.67 8.69
CA GLY A 46 19.33 -3.33 9.04
C GLY A 46 18.48 -2.17 8.49
N PHE A 47 17.33 -2.44 7.86
CA PHE A 47 16.39 -1.38 7.49
C PHE A 47 15.82 -0.71 8.75
N ARG A 48 15.78 0.63 8.77
CA ARG A 48 15.38 1.41 9.96
C ARG A 48 14.32 2.46 9.68
N SER A 49 13.78 2.48 8.47
CA SER A 49 12.71 3.39 8.09
C SER A 49 11.86 2.78 6.98
N ILE A 50 10.58 3.16 7.00
CA ILE A 50 9.65 2.97 5.88
C ILE A 50 9.09 4.32 5.45
N ALA A 51 9.03 4.56 4.15
CA ALA A 51 8.35 5.69 3.55
C ALA A 51 7.21 5.18 2.66
N ILE A 52 6.00 5.73 2.82
CA ILE A 52 4.84 5.37 1.99
C ILE A 52 4.33 6.58 1.21
N GLU A 53 3.63 6.33 0.10
CA GLU A 53 2.98 7.33 -0.74
C GLU A 53 1.85 8.05 0.02
N SER A 54 2.22 8.93 0.93
CA SER A 54 1.31 9.70 1.78
C SER A 54 2.00 10.98 2.21
N ASP A 55 1.21 11.98 2.61
CA ASP A 55 1.71 13.27 3.06
C ASP A 55 2.78 13.13 4.15
N ARG A 56 3.96 13.65 3.82
CA ARG A 56 5.13 13.68 4.70
C ARG A 56 4.87 14.38 6.03
N ALA A 57 4.09 15.46 6.02
CA ALA A 57 3.81 16.22 7.24
C ALA A 57 2.80 15.49 8.13
N ALA A 58 1.67 15.01 7.58
CA ALA A 58 0.72 14.19 8.34
C ALA A 58 1.38 12.94 8.95
N ALA A 59 2.29 12.28 8.23
CA ALA A 59 2.98 11.09 8.71
C ALA A 59 3.83 11.29 9.98
N LEU A 60 4.18 12.52 10.34
CA LEU A 60 4.86 12.84 11.61
C LEU A 60 4.05 12.38 12.83
N ALA A 61 2.71 12.37 12.74
CA ALA A 61 1.82 11.86 13.78
C ALA A 61 1.92 10.33 13.91
N ILE A 62 2.04 9.63 12.79
CA ILE A 62 2.20 8.16 12.77
C ILE A 62 3.55 7.80 13.37
N ASP A 63 4.63 8.48 12.98
CA ASP A 63 5.96 8.24 13.54
C ASP A 63 5.98 8.41 15.06
N ASP A 64 5.26 9.41 15.58
CA ASP A 64 5.11 9.60 17.01
C ASP A 64 4.35 8.49 17.70
N TYR A 65 3.29 8.01 17.08
CA TYR A 65 2.49 6.92 17.60
C TYR A 65 3.30 5.62 17.66
N VAL A 66 3.98 5.27 16.56
CA VAL A 66 4.77 4.02 16.50
C VAL A 66 6.02 4.05 17.36
N CYS A 67 6.49 5.23 17.78
CA CYS A 67 7.58 5.36 18.74
C CYS A 67 7.10 5.58 20.20
N GLY A 68 5.81 5.42 20.49
CA GLY A 68 5.26 5.53 21.85
C GLY A 68 5.28 6.95 22.42
N ARG A 69 5.31 7.97 21.56
CA ARG A 69 5.36 9.40 21.94
C ARG A 69 3.99 10.05 21.98
N ARG A 70 2.99 9.37 21.42
CA ARG A 70 1.58 9.72 21.52
C ARG A 70 0.72 8.45 21.43
N ASP A 71 -0.51 8.54 21.90
CA ASP A 71 -1.48 7.44 21.91
C ASP A 71 -2.71 7.73 21.05
N ASP A 72 -2.86 8.98 20.62
CA ASP A 72 -3.93 9.47 19.78
C ASP A 72 -3.46 9.55 18.33
N VAL A 73 -3.76 8.55 17.52
CA VAL A 73 -3.64 8.68 16.07
C VAL A 73 -4.95 8.29 15.42
N HIS A 74 -5.50 9.20 14.63
CA HIS A 74 -6.59 8.84 13.73
C HIS A 74 -5.93 8.30 12.46
N LEU A 75 -6.41 7.20 11.90
CA LEU A 75 -6.02 6.81 10.54
C LEU A 75 -7.14 7.33 9.69
N GLY A 76 -6.88 8.41 8.93
CA GLY A 76 -7.90 9.24 8.28
C GLY A 76 -9.06 8.51 7.61
N GLY A 77 -10.20 9.22 7.50
CA GLY A 77 -11.42 8.75 6.84
C GLY A 77 -11.34 8.75 5.30
N PRO A 78 -12.48 8.53 4.61
CA PRO A 78 -12.55 8.66 3.16
C PRO A 78 -12.06 10.04 2.72
N TYR A 79 -11.48 10.07 1.52
CA TYR A 79 -10.78 11.21 0.93
C TYR A 79 -11.43 12.59 1.24
N THR A 80 -10.75 13.40 2.05
CA THR A 80 -11.10 14.81 2.28
C THR A 80 -9.87 15.69 2.03
N HIS A 81 -10.05 16.83 1.36
CA HIS A 81 -9.00 17.84 1.22
C HIS A 81 -8.76 18.63 2.52
N GLU A 82 -9.53 18.36 3.59
CA GLU A 82 -9.26 18.86 4.93
C GLU A 82 -8.02 18.16 5.51
N VAL A 83 -7.02 18.96 5.89
CA VAL A 83 -5.79 18.48 6.52
C VAL A 83 -6.05 18.28 8.01
N ASP A 84 -6.07 17.03 8.45
CA ASP A 84 -5.90 16.69 9.86
C ASP A 84 -4.47 16.17 10.07
N LEU A 85 -3.61 16.98 10.67
CA LEU A 85 -2.23 16.59 10.99
C LEU A 85 -2.17 15.47 12.05
N GLY A 86 -3.31 15.10 12.65
CA GLY A 86 -3.51 13.91 13.46
C GLY A 86 -4.00 12.66 12.71
N SER A 87 -4.43 12.78 11.44
CA SER A 87 -4.98 11.67 10.65
C SER A 87 -3.94 10.77 9.99
N GLY A 88 -2.68 11.23 9.94
CA GLY A 88 -1.48 10.43 9.73
C GLY A 88 -1.25 9.80 8.34
N LEU A 89 -2.32 9.37 7.67
CA LEU A 89 -2.36 8.78 6.34
C LEU A 89 -3.33 9.58 5.45
N THR A 90 -2.95 9.76 4.19
CA THR A 90 -3.70 10.51 3.16
C THR A 90 -4.14 9.58 2.02
N HIS A 91 -4.80 10.12 0.98
CA HIS A 91 -5.30 9.37 -0.18
C HIS A 91 -6.30 8.23 0.16
N GLY A 92 -6.96 8.31 1.32
CA GLY A 92 -7.83 7.24 1.82
C GLY A 92 -7.08 5.99 2.30
N PHE A 93 -5.75 6.02 2.37
CA PHE A 93 -4.93 4.87 2.78
C PHE A 93 -5.12 4.48 4.24
N GLY A 94 -5.71 5.35 5.08
CA GLY A 94 -6.18 5.01 6.42
C GLY A 94 -7.31 3.98 6.45
N LEU A 95 -8.05 3.82 5.35
CA LEU A 95 -9.11 2.83 5.20
C LEU A 95 -8.60 1.44 4.83
N LEU A 96 -7.33 1.33 4.39
CA LEU A 96 -6.75 0.06 3.98
C LEU A 96 -6.28 -0.73 5.21
N PRO A 97 -6.84 -1.93 5.51
CA PRO A 97 -6.52 -2.69 6.72
C PRO A 97 -5.01 -2.94 6.89
N ALA A 98 -4.31 -3.23 5.80
CA ALA A 98 -2.88 -3.50 5.79
C ALA A 98 -2.02 -2.34 6.33
N ASN A 99 -2.47 -1.09 6.22
CA ASN A 99 -1.75 0.05 6.77
C ASN A 99 -1.95 0.19 8.27
N ARG A 100 -3.13 -0.16 8.79
CA ARG A 100 -3.35 -0.28 10.24
C ARG A 100 -2.50 -1.41 10.81
N GLU A 101 -2.50 -2.57 10.15
CA GLU A 101 -1.66 -3.72 10.53
C GLU A 101 -0.17 -3.35 10.60
N LEU A 102 0.33 -2.56 9.64
CA LEU A 102 1.69 -2.03 9.62
C LEU A 102 1.99 -1.17 10.85
N ILE A 103 1.10 -0.21 11.14
CA ILE A 103 1.27 0.76 12.23
C ILE A 103 1.24 0.06 13.59
N ASP A 104 0.31 -0.87 13.78
CA ASP A 104 0.21 -1.68 15.00
C ASP A 104 1.47 -2.53 15.19
N TRP A 105 1.98 -3.15 14.10
CA TRP A 105 3.21 -3.91 14.13
C TRP A 105 4.43 -3.04 14.45
N LEU A 106 4.57 -1.88 13.81
CA LEU A 106 5.67 -0.94 14.07
C LEU A 106 5.69 -0.49 15.53
N ARG A 107 4.52 -0.16 16.09
CA ARG A 107 4.41 0.22 17.50
C ARG A 107 4.90 -0.90 18.42
N ALA A 108 4.41 -2.12 18.23
CA ALA A 108 4.85 -3.26 19.03
C ALA A 108 6.34 -3.60 18.83
N HIS A 109 6.85 -3.48 17.59
CA HIS A 109 8.25 -3.73 17.28
C HIS A 109 9.16 -2.72 17.99
N ASN A 110 8.85 -1.44 17.89
CA ASN A 110 9.64 -0.35 18.45
C ASN A 110 9.67 -0.33 19.98
N GLU A 111 8.71 -0.97 20.67
CA GLU A 111 8.74 -1.11 22.13
C GLU A 111 9.92 -1.97 22.62
N THR A 112 10.40 -2.92 21.80
CA THR A 112 11.35 -3.96 22.25
C THR A 112 12.58 -4.12 21.36
N ASN A 113 12.58 -3.53 20.17
CA ASN A 113 13.65 -3.69 19.18
C ASN A 113 14.23 -2.33 18.76
N GLU A 114 15.23 -2.36 17.87
CA GLU A 114 15.72 -1.13 17.25
C GLU A 114 14.59 -0.44 16.47
N HIS A 115 14.39 0.85 16.74
CA HIS A 115 13.26 1.56 16.17
C HIS A 115 13.30 1.59 14.64
N ILE A 116 12.13 1.42 14.04
CA ILE A 116 11.83 1.69 12.64
C ILE A 116 10.96 2.96 12.60
N THR A 117 11.44 4.00 11.94
CA THR A 117 10.70 5.25 11.75
C THR A 117 9.74 5.15 10.58
N PHE A 118 8.63 5.88 10.69
CA PHE A 118 7.60 5.95 9.67
C PHE A 118 7.64 7.31 8.98
N HIS A 119 7.60 7.32 7.66
CA HIS A 119 7.58 8.53 6.86
C HIS A 119 6.46 8.46 5.80
N GLY A 120 5.85 9.60 5.55
CA GLY A 120 5.22 9.88 4.27
C GLY A 120 6.26 10.53 3.38
N PHE A 121 6.19 10.36 2.06
CA PHE A 121 7.08 11.08 1.15
C PHE A 121 6.34 11.93 0.12
N ASP A 122 5.01 11.96 0.13
CA ASP A 122 4.23 12.81 -0.74
C ASP A 122 4.03 14.21 -0.17
N ALA A 123 3.65 15.15 -1.03
CA ALA A 123 3.05 16.40 -0.64
C ALA A 123 1.53 16.21 -0.40
N PRO A 124 0.88 17.09 0.38
CA PRO A 124 -0.57 17.07 0.60
C PRO A 124 -1.32 17.62 -0.63
N VAL A 125 -1.18 16.91 -1.75
CA VAL A 125 -1.71 17.24 -3.06
C VAL A 125 -2.36 16.00 -3.68
N ASP A 126 -3.21 16.22 -4.67
CA ASP A 126 -3.73 15.20 -5.56
C ASP A 126 -3.95 15.82 -6.95
N VAL A 127 -4.31 14.99 -7.91
CA VAL A 127 -4.62 15.37 -9.27
C VAL A 127 -5.87 16.25 -9.34
N THR A 128 -6.76 16.18 -8.36
CA THR A 128 -8.01 16.99 -8.30
C THR A 128 -7.90 18.25 -7.45
N GLY A 129 -6.83 18.43 -6.66
CA GLY A 129 -6.72 19.57 -5.75
C GLY A 129 -5.47 19.54 -4.88
N ALA A 130 -5.32 20.55 -4.02
CA ALA A 130 -4.21 20.64 -3.08
C ALA A 130 -4.63 21.31 -1.77
N ALA A 131 -3.97 20.94 -0.68
CA ALA A 131 -4.22 21.54 0.62
C ALA A 131 -3.83 23.04 0.68
N SER A 132 -4.44 23.76 1.61
CA SER A 132 -3.99 25.10 2.02
C SER A 132 -2.59 25.01 2.67
N PRO A 133 -1.67 25.96 2.39
CA PRO A 133 -0.39 26.02 3.09
C PRO A 133 -0.53 26.54 4.54
N GLY A 134 -1.67 27.11 4.89
CA GLY A 134 -1.95 27.77 6.17
C GLY A 134 -1.67 26.92 7.41
N PRO A 135 -2.26 25.71 7.55
CA PRO A 135 -2.06 24.85 8.70
C PRO A 135 -0.57 24.56 8.98
N TYR A 136 0.20 24.24 7.94
CA TYR A 136 1.63 23.94 8.04
C TYR A 136 2.45 25.18 8.45
N LEU A 137 2.13 26.36 7.90
CA LEU A 137 2.82 27.60 8.25
C LEU A 137 2.53 28.04 9.69
N ARG A 138 1.28 27.88 10.15
CA ARG A 138 0.92 28.17 11.55
C ARG A 138 1.58 27.21 12.51
N GLU A 139 1.56 25.91 12.21
CA GLU A 139 2.26 24.94 13.06
C GLU A 139 3.76 25.22 13.07
N LEU A 140 4.39 25.50 11.92
CA LEU A 140 5.80 25.87 11.87
C LEU A 140 6.10 27.13 12.69
N ARG A 141 5.29 28.18 12.58
CA ARG A 141 5.41 29.41 13.38
C ARG A 141 5.33 29.10 14.88
N ASP A 142 4.31 28.35 15.29
CA ASP A 142 4.06 28.00 16.69
C ASP A 142 5.19 27.12 17.23
N TYR A 143 5.68 26.19 16.41
CA TYR A 143 6.83 25.35 16.68
C TYR A 143 8.12 26.15 16.88
N LEU A 144 8.29 27.19 16.05
CA LEU A 144 9.44 28.08 16.11
C LEU A 144 9.36 29.08 17.27
N GLY A 145 8.15 29.34 17.80
CA GLY A 145 7.92 30.30 18.87
C GLY A 145 8.20 31.74 18.42
N VAL A 146 8.03 32.03 17.13
CA VAL A 146 8.31 33.35 16.53
C VAL A 146 7.01 34.02 16.10
N PRO A 147 6.89 35.35 16.23
CA PRO A 147 5.75 36.07 15.68
C PRO A 147 5.82 36.10 14.16
N ALA A 148 4.68 35.90 13.50
CA ALA A 148 4.48 36.12 12.06
C ALA A 148 3.10 36.77 11.85
N PRO A 149 2.90 38.02 12.27
CA PRO A 149 1.60 38.69 12.23
C PRO A 149 1.01 38.84 10.83
N GLU A 150 1.86 38.89 9.80
CA GLU A 150 1.49 38.97 8.39
C GLU A 150 0.94 37.66 7.82
N LEU A 151 1.12 36.53 8.50
CA LEU A 151 0.80 35.20 7.96
C LEU A 151 -0.67 35.07 7.58
N ASP A 152 -1.58 35.41 8.49
CA ASP A 152 -3.02 35.26 8.27
C ASP A 152 -3.55 36.28 7.26
N GLU A 153 -2.96 37.48 7.20
CA GLU A 153 -3.28 38.50 6.19
C GLU A 153 -2.88 38.04 4.78
N LEU A 154 -1.66 37.52 4.63
CA LEU A 154 -1.15 37.02 3.35
C LEU A 154 -1.89 35.75 2.89
N LEU A 155 -2.28 34.87 3.83
CA LEU A 155 -3.02 33.66 3.51
C LEU A 155 -4.44 33.98 2.99
N GLY A 156 -5.10 34.96 3.61
CA GLY A 156 -6.47 35.32 3.31
C GLY A 156 -7.47 34.20 3.64
N ASP A 157 -8.59 34.17 2.93
CA ASP A 157 -9.58 33.09 3.03
C ASP A 157 -8.98 31.77 2.54
N GLU A 158 -8.88 30.78 3.43
CA GLU A 158 -8.27 29.48 3.12
C GLU A 158 -9.01 28.69 2.05
N SER A 159 -10.33 28.89 1.93
CA SER A 159 -11.16 28.16 0.96
C SER A 159 -10.73 28.41 -0.50
N ARG A 160 -10.07 29.55 -0.76
CA ARG A 160 -9.53 29.89 -2.08
C ARG A 160 -8.37 29.00 -2.52
N TRP A 161 -7.69 28.33 -1.58
CA TRP A 161 -6.58 27.44 -1.88
C TRP A 161 -7.07 26.05 -2.25
N THR A 162 -8.20 25.63 -1.66
CA THR A 162 -8.76 24.28 -1.80
C THR A 162 -9.97 24.23 -2.74
N ASP A 163 -10.23 25.31 -3.49
CA ASP A 163 -11.38 25.40 -4.38
C ASP A 163 -11.27 24.39 -5.54
N PRO A 164 -12.17 23.40 -5.64
CA PRO A 164 -12.10 22.36 -6.67
C PRO A 164 -12.23 22.93 -8.09
N ALA A 165 -12.84 24.11 -8.25
CA ALA A 165 -12.96 24.78 -9.55
C ALA A 165 -11.58 25.21 -10.10
N ILE A 166 -10.53 25.28 -9.28
CA ILE A 166 -9.18 25.60 -9.75
C ILE A 166 -8.68 24.53 -10.73
N MET A 167 -8.94 23.26 -10.43
CA MET A 167 -8.47 22.17 -11.26
C MET A 167 -9.41 21.93 -12.45
N MET A 168 -10.71 21.97 -12.19
CA MET A 168 -11.73 21.52 -13.14
C MET A 168 -12.24 22.63 -14.08
N GLU A 169 -12.21 23.89 -13.67
CA GLU A 169 -12.90 24.97 -14.39
C GLU A 169 -11.95 26.09 -14.82
N ASP A 170 -11.19 26.66 -13.89
CA ASP A 170 -10.39 27.86 -14.12
C ASP A 170 -9.15 27.92 -13.24
N ALA A 171 -8.00 27.66 -13.86
CA ALA A 171 -6.69 27.74 -13.23
C ALA A 171 -6.40 29.12 -12.60
N THR A 172 -6.96 30.21 -13.14
CA THR A 172 -6.68 31.58 -12.68
C THR A 172 -7.30 31.89 -11.31
N ARG A 173 -8.21 31.02 -10.83
CA ARG A 173 -8.75 31.06 -9.46
C ARG A 173 -7.69 30.73 -8.41
N SER A 174 -6.65 29.99 -8.77
CA SER A 174 -5.59 29.64 -7.83
C SER A 174 -4.85 30.90 -7.37
N PRO A 175 -4.66 31.10 -6.05
CA PRO A 175 -3.84 32.18 -5.52
C PRO A 175 -2.35 32.01 -5.80
N GLY A 176 -1.89 30.87 -6.30
CA GLY A 176 -0.48 30.46 -6.25
C GLY A 176 0.54 31.38 -6.96
N ARG A 177 0.09 32.26 -7.87
CA ARG A 177 0.94 33.26 -8.55
C ARG A 177 0.68 34.70 -8.12
N SER A 178 -0.13 34.89 -7.08
CA SER A 178 -0.38 36.21 -6.49
C SER A 178 0.86 36.77 -5.77
N PRO A 179 0.98 38.10 -5.61
CA PRO A 179 2.00 38.70 -4.75
C PRO A 179 1.97 38.15 -3.32
N GLU A 180 0.79 37.86 -2.78
CA GLU A 180 0.60 37.31 -1.44
C GLU A 180 1.17 35.89 -1.34
N ALA A 181 0.93 35.02 -2.35
CA ALA A 181 1.52 33.69 -2.41
C ALA A 181 3.05 33.73 -2.54
N ALA A 182 3.58 34.70 -3.28
CA ALA A 182 5.04 34.91 -3.38
C ALA A 182 5.63 35.36 -2.03
N ALA A 183 4.95 36.26 -1.32
CA ALA A 183 5.34 36.71 0.02
C ALA A 183 5.24 35.57 1.06
N LEU A 184 4.19 34.74 1.02
CA LEU A 184 4.08 33.53 1.86
C LEU A 184 5.24 32.56 1.62
N ARG A 185 5.70 32.40 0.37
CA ARG A 185 6.86 31.55 0.08
C ARG A 185 8.14 32.14 0.65
N GLY A 186 8.31 33.46 0.59
CA GLY A 186 9.41 34.17 1.26
C GLY A 186 9.37 33.97 2.78
N LEU A 187 8.21 34.16 3.40
CA LEU A 187 8.01 33.92 4.83
C LEU A 187 8.34 32.47 5.22
N ALA A 188 7.89 31.48 4.43
CA ALA A 188 8.19 30.08 4.68
C ALA A 188 9.70 29.77 4.62
N GLU A 189 10.42 30.41 3.69
CA GLU A 189 11.88 30.31 3.58
C GLU A 189 12.61 31.00 4.74
N ASP A 190 12.11 32.14 5.22
CA ASP A 190 12.64 32.81 6.41
C ASP A 190 12.43 31.95 7.66
N LEU A 191 11.23 31.37 7.84
CA LEU A 191 10.93 30.42 8.91
C LEU A 191 11.86 29.20 8.86
N ARG A 192 12.10 28.64 7.67
CA ARG A 192 13.07 27.55 7.47
C ARG A 192 14.47 27.96 7.88
N THR A 193 14.93 29.14 7.47
CA THR A 193 16.26 29.65 7.83
C THR A 193 16.40 29.84 9.35
N MET A 194 15.35 30.32 10.01
CA MET A 194 15.31 30.45 11.47
C MET A 194 15.38 29.08 12.17
N SER A 195 14.78 28.02 11.60
CA SER A 195 14.95 26.65 12.09
C SER A 195 16.43 26.26 12.18
N TYR A 196 17.20 26.43 11.09
CA TYR A 196 18.66 26.19 11.08
C TYR A 196 19.40 27.05 12.11
N GLY A 197 19.13 28.36 12.16
CA GLY A 197 19.78 29.27 13.11
C GLY A 197 19.51 28.90 14.58
N SER A 198 18.39 28.23 14.85
CA SER A 198 18.02 27.75 16.19
C SER A 198 18.49 26.32 16.50
N ALA A 199 19.03 25.58 15.52
CA ALA A 199 19.35 24.16 15.64
C ALA A 199 20.26 23.81 16.84
N PRO A 200 21.35 24.55 17.16
CA PRO A 200 22.19 24.20 18.31
C PRO A 200 21.46 24.30 19.66
N ARG A 201 20.55 25.27 19.81
CA ARG A 201 19.73 25.42 21.02
C ARG A 201 18.65 24.34 21.05
N ARG A 202 17.92 24.15 19.95
CA ARG A 202 16.85 23.15 19.86
C ARG A 202 17.33 21.73 20.10
N HIS A 203 18.48 21.37 19.54
CA HIS A 203 19.08 20.05 19.78
C HIS A 203 19.40 19.83 21.27
N ARG A 204 19.78 20.89 21.99
CA ARG A 204 20.03 20.83 23.44
C ARG A 204 18.72 20.71 24.22
N ASP A 205 17.71 21.50 23.87
CA ASP A 205 16.50 21.67 24.69
C ASP A 205 15.42 20.62 24.38
N SER A 206 15.40 20.07 23.16
CA SER A 206 14.30 19.25 22.62
C SER A 206 14.75 18.11 21.69
N GLY A 207 16.06 17.91 21.54
CA GLY A 207 16.65 16.88 20.67
C GLY A 207 16.61 17.21 19.18
N SER A 208 17.13 16.30 18.34
CA SER A 208 17.18 16.47 16.88
C SER A 208 15.81 16.37 16.20
N ARG A 209 14.85 15.68 16.83
CA ARG A 209 13.48 15.50 16.31
C ARG A 209 12.72 16.81 16.14
N SER A 210 12.97 17.78 17.03
CA SER A 210 12.28 19.06 16.96
C SER A 210 12.64 19.83 15.71
N TRP A 211 13.94 19.89 15.43
CA TRP A 211 14.45 20.48 14.22
C TRP A 211 13.92 19.75 12.98
N TYR A 212 13.94 18.41 12.95
CA TYR A 212 13.42 17.64 11.81
C TYR A 212 11.94 17.95 11.50
N ARG A 213 11.09 18.08 12.52
CA ARG A 213 9.69 18.50 12.34
C ARG A 213 9.56 19.87 11.66
N ALA A 214 10.32 20.86 12.14
CA ALA A 214 10.30 22.19 11.56
C ALA A 214 10.74 22.17 10.08
N GLU A 215 11.77 21.37 9.76
CA GLU A 215 12.21 21.19 8.36
C GLU A 215 11.13 20.55 7.49
N VAL A 216 10.45 19.51 7.98
CA VAL A 216 9.34 18.87 7.25
C VAL A 216 8.20 19.85 7.00
N LEU A 217 7.74 20.57 8.03
CA LEU A 217 6.65 21.54 7.88
C LEU A 217 7.01 22.66 6.91
N ALA A 218 8.24 23.18 6.98
CA ALA A 218 8.73 24.21 6.07
C ALA A 218 8.80 23.70 4.62
N ALA A 219 9.39 22.51 4.41
CA ALA A 219 9.48 21.90 3.09
C ALA A 219 8.10 21.63 2.49
N THR A 220 7.15 21.13 3.28
CA THR A 220 5.76 20.91 2.86
C THR A 220 5.07 22.22 2.47
N ALA A 221 5.17 23.27 3.30
CA ALA A 221 4.56 24.56 2.99
C ALA A 221 5.14 25.20 1.71
N ILE A 222 6.47 25.17 1.53
CA ILE A 222 7.14 25.66 0.32
C ILE A 222 6.73 24.84 -0.90
N GLY A 223 6.66 23.51 -0.76
CA GLY A 223 6.20 22.58 -1.79
C GLY A 223 4.77 22.86 -2.23
N LEU A 224 3.84 23.02 -1.29
CA LEU A 224 2.46 23.41 -1.55
C LEU A 224 2.36 24.74 -2.29
N LEU A 225 3.06 25.77 -1.83
CA LEU A 225 3.09 27.07 -2.50
C LEU A 225 3.66 26.96 -3.92
N THR A 226 4.58 26.02 -4.17
CA THR A 226 5.14 25.74 -5.49
C THR A 226 4.11 25.03 -6.37
N TYR A 227 3.41 24.05 -5.84
CA TYR A 227 2.33 23.33 -6.53
C TYR A 227 1.16 24.25 -6.89
N HIS A 228 0.71 25.10 -5.95
CA HIS A 228 -0.32 26.12 -6.23
C HIS A 228 0.12 27.08 -7.33
N ALA A 229 1.40 27.48 -7.37
CA ALA A 229 1.90 28.34 -8.44
C ALA A 229 1.91 27.64 -9.81
N ALA A 230 2.18 26.33 -9.84
CA ALA A 230 2.06 25.52 -11.05
C ALA A 230 0.59 25.37 -11.48
N MET A 231 -0.30 25.16 -10.52
CA MET A 231 -1.75 25.04 -10.72
C MET A 231 -2.39 26.35 -11.20
N ALA A 232 -1.84 27.50 -10.83
CA ALA A 232 -2.33 28.81 -11.29
C ALA A 232 -2.01 29.14 -12.76
N GLU A 233 -1.20 28.31 -13.43
CA GLU A 233 -0.81 28.55 -14.82
C GLU A 233 -1.83 27.93 -15.80
N PRO A 234 -2.49 28.73 -16.66
CA PRO A 234 -3.44 28.21 -17.63
C PRO A 234 -2.72 27.35 -18.69
N MET A 235 -3.16 26.10 -18.85
CA MET A 235 -2.62 25.15 -19.82
C MET A 235 -3.73 24.23 -20.33
N PRO A 236 -3.60 23.64 -21.54
CA PRO A 236 -4.42 22.51 -21.96
C PRO A 236 -4.35 21.35 -20.95
N LEU A 237 -5.45 20.61 -20.78
CA LEU A 237 -5.61 19.60 -19.72
C LEU A 237 -4.43 18.60 -19.65
N SER A 238 -4.05 17.98 -20.78
CA SER A 238 -2.90 17.06 -20.82
C SER A 238 -1.59 17.68 -20.35
N ALA A 239 -1.25 18.89 -20.84
CA ALA A 239 -0.04 19.59 -20.43
C ALA A 239 -0.09 20.01 -18.94
N ARG A 240 -1.27 20.39 -18.46
CA ARG A 240 -1.52 20.67 -17.05
C ARG A 240 -1.28 19.44 -16.19
N MET A 241 -1.80 18.27 -16.60
CA MET A 241 -1.62 17.00 -15.89
C MET A 241 -0.14 16.60 -15.83
N SER A 242 0.56 16.59 -16.97
CA SER A 242 2.00 16.32 -17.01
C SER A 242 2.78 17.22 -16.06
N ARG A 243 2.46 18.53 -16.05
CA ARG A 243 3.14 19.50 -15.18
C ARG A 243 2.87 19.24 -13.70
N LEU A 244 1.61 19.03 -13.32
CA LEU A 244 1.24 18.84 -11.92
C LEU A 244 1.79 17.53 -11.37
N LEU A 245 1.68 16.43 -12.13
CA LEU A 245 2.28 15.14 -11.78
C LEU A 245 3.81 15.27 -11.65
N GLY A 246 4.48 15.94 -12.61
CA GLY A 246 5.91 16.19 -12.53
C GLY A 246 6.33 17.05 -11.33
N VAL A 247 5.53 18.05 -10.93
CA VAL A 247 5.81 18.84 -9.71
C VAL A 247 5.61 18.00 -8.46
N ARG A 248 4.55 17.19 -8.38
CA ARG A 248 4.30 16.26 -7.26
C ARG A 248 5.47 15.29 -7.10
N ASP A 249 5.88 14.62 -8.18
CA ASP A 249 6.98 13.66 -8.15
C ASP A 249 8.34 14.30 -7.88
N ALA A 250 8.58 15.54 -8.31
CA ALA A 250 9.78 16.29 -7.92
C ALA A 250 9.81 16.59 -6.41
N LEU A 251 8.65 16.92 -5.81
CA LEU A 251 8.53 17.09 -4.36
C LEU A 251 8.72 15.75 -3.63
N MET A 252 8.14 14.66 -4.15
CA MET A 252 8.35 13.31 -3.63
C MET A 252 9.81 12.89 -3.66
N ALA A 253 10.51 13.10 -4.78
CA ALA A 253 11.94 12.81 -4.89
C ALA A 253 12.77 13.61 -3.88
N ARG A 254 12.48 14.91 -3.71
CA ARG A 254 13.14 15.74 -2.71
C ARG A 254 12.90 15.21 -1.29
N ASN A 255 11.66 14.84 -0.99
CA ASN A 255 11.30 14.26 0.29
C ASN A 255 12.06 12.96 0.58
N LEU A 256 12.18 12.07 -0.41
CA LEU A 256 12.97 10.83 -0.29
C LEU A 256 14.45 11.10 -0.02
N LEU A 257 15.06 12.07 -0.71
CA LEU A 257 16.46 12.44 -0.48
C LEU A 257 16.69 13.03 0.92
N ASP A 258 15.76 13.85 1.42
CA ASP A 258 15.81 14.37 2.78
C ASP A 258 15.64 13.26 3.83
N ILE A 259 14.75 12.29 3.60
CA ILE A 259 14.57 11.11 4.46
C ILE A 259 15.87 10.30 4.49
N VAL A 260 16.47 10.03 3.33
CA VAL A 260 17.79 9.35 3.25
C VAL A 260 18.85 10.11 4.03
N ALA A 261 18.89 11.45 3.93
CA ALA A 261 19.84 12.26 4.70
C ALA A 261 19.58 12.18 6.21
N HIS A 262 18.31 12.13 6.64
CA HIS A 262 17.91 11.98 8.03
C HIS A 262 18.26 10.58 8.60
N GLU A 263 18.08 9.54 7.80
CA GLU A 263 18.26 8.13 8.19
C GLU A 263 19.67 7.58 7.93
N ARG A 264 20.57 8.42 7.39
CA ARG A 264 21.90 8.04 6.87
C ARG A 264 22.75 7.20 7.83
N ASP A 265 22.61 7.44 9.14
CA ASP A 265 23.41 6.83 10.20
C ASP A 265 22.66 5.65 10.88
N ARG A 266 21.42 5.37 10.46
CA ARG A 266 20.56 4.31 11.02
C ARG A 266 20.41 3.11 10.10
N GLY A 267 20.17 3.35 8.81
CA GLY A 267 20.01 2.28 7.84
C GLY A 267 19.21 2.69 6.59
N PRO A 268 19.05 1.78 5.63
CA PRO A 268 18.24 2.03 4.44
C PRO A 268 16.76 2.22 4.74
N THR A 269 16.10 2.92 3.81
CA THR A 269 14.65 3.15 3.80
C THR A 269 13.97 2.19 2.81
N LEU A 270 12.92 1.49 3.26
CA LEU A 270 11.96 0.84 2.36
C LEU A 270 10.96 1.90 1.89
N VAL A 271 10.79 2.06 0.58
CA VAL A 271 9.80 2.97 -0.01
C VAL A 271 8.70 2.15 -0.65
N PHE A 272 7.43 2.47 -0.40
CA PHE A 272 6.27 1.76 -0.99
C PHE A 272 5.28 2.73 -1.63
N ALA A 273 5.01 2.55 -2.93
CA ALA A 273 4.16 3.42 -3.73
C ALA A 273 3.74 2.73 -5.05
N ALA A 274 2.90 3.39 -5.83
CA ALA A 274 2.61 2.93 -7.20
C ALA A 274 3.89 2.82 -8.04
N ASN A 275 3.91 1.86 -8.99
CA ASN A 275 5.02 1.69 -9.95
C ASN A 275 5.36 3.00 -10.65
N ALA A 276 4.35 3.77 -11.05
CA ALA A 276 4.50 5.06 -11.74
C ALA A 276 5.29 6.11 -10.93
N HIS A 277 5.36 5.99 -9.60
CA HIS A 277 6.17 6.87 -8.78
C HIS A 277 7.61 6.37 -8.60
N LEU A 278 7.88 5.08 -8.82
CA LEU A 278 9.16 4.43 -8.47
C LEU A 278 9.96 3.92 -9.69
N GLN A 279 9.36 3.81 -10.87
CA GLN A 279 10.08 3.39 -12.06
C GLN A 279 11.20 4.37 -12.45
N ARG A 280 12.24 3.84 -13.12
CA ARG A 280 13.45 4.60 -13.50
C ARG A 280 13.30 5.43 -14.78
N HIS A 281 12.32 5.10 -15.60
CA HIS A 281 12.01 5.82 -16.84
C HIS A 281 10.84 6.78 -16.61
N PRO A 282 10.60 7.76 -17.50
CA PRO A 282 9.44 8.62 -17.40
C PRO A 282 8.14 7.83 -17.31
N SER A 283 7.24 8.32 -16.47
CA SER A 283 5.91 7.76 -16.26
C SER A 283 4.96 8.34 -17.29
N SER A 284 3.98 7.54 -17.68
CA SER A 284 2.93 7.97 -18.59
C SER A 284 1.56 7.53 -18.07
N TRP A 285 0.55 8.32 -18.39
CA TRP A 285 -0.83 8.02 -18.04
C TRP A 285 -1.75 8.47 -19.16
N THR A 286 -2.56 7.54 -19.67
CA THR A 286 -3.62 7.82 -20.63
C THR A 286 -4.95 7.47 -20.00
N ALA A 287 -5.87 8.43 -19.96
CA ALA A 287 -7.19 8.27 -19.36
C ALA A 287 -8.23 9.14 -20.07
N HIS A 288 -9.51 8.78 -19.90
CA HIS A 288 -10.61 9.65 -20.28
C HIS A 288 -11.15 10.32 -19.01
N TRP A 289 -10.99 11.64 -18.89
CA TRP A 289 -11.37 12.42 -17.71
C TRP A 289 -12.27 13.58 -18.13
N ASP A 290 -13.47 13.61 -17.56
CA ASP A 290 -14.46 14.71 -17.71
C ASP A 290 -14.78 14.99 -19.20
N GLY A 291 -14.99 13.91 -19.95
CA GLY A 291 -15.30 14.00 -21.38
C GLY A 291 -14.09 14.29 -22.28
N GLN A 292 -12.86 14.35 -21.73
CA GLN A 292 -11.64 14.66 -22.47
C GLN A 292 -10.61 13.53 -22.35
N ASP A 293 -9.90 13.27 -23.44
CA ASP A 293 -8.75 12.37 -23.42
C ASP A 293 -7.54 13.11 -22.85
N VAL A 294 -6.97 12.52 -21.79
CA VAL A 294 -5.78 13.01 -21.10
C VAL A 294 -4.62 12.08 -21.44
N VAL A 295 -3.52 12.67 -21.88
CA VAL A 295 -2.23 11.99 -22.05
C VAL A 295 -1.20 12.78 -21.28
N ALA A 296 -0.73 12.22 -20.17
CA ALA A 296 0.27 12.83 -19.31
C ALA A 296 1.57 12.03 -19.37
N GLU A 297 2.70 12.74 -19.34
CA GLU A 297 4.05 12.18 -19.26
C GLU A 297 4.89 13.05 -18.31
N TRP A 298 5.63 12.43 -17.41
CA TRP A 298 6.46 13.13 -16.42
C TRP A 298 7.60 12.25 -15.90
N ASP A 299 8.65 12.87 -15.37
CA ASP A 299 9.66 12.14 -14.60
C ASP A 299 9.13 11.83 -13.20
N GLY A 300 8.90 10.55 -12.92
CA GLY A 300 8.50 10.08 -11.60
C GLY A 300 9.61 10.24 -10.55
N ALA A 301 9.25 10.13 -9.26
CA ALA A 301 10.19 10.28 -8.16
C ALA A 301 11.34 9.28 -8.26
N GLY A 302 11.04 8.05 -8.67
CA GLY A 302 11.96 6.96 -8.99
C GLY A 302 12.99 7.32 -10.05
N SER A 303 12.56 7.92 -11.17
CA SER A 303 13.44 8.41 -12.24
C SER A 303 14.45 9.42 -11.68
N ILE A 304 13.97 10.40 -10.91
CA ILE A 304 14.79 11.46 -10.31
C ILE A 304 15.77 10.88 -9.28
N VAL A 305 15.30 10.09 -8.32
CA VAL A 305 16.19 9.54 -7.27
C VAL A 305 17.16 8.51 -7.84
N SER A 306 16.78 7.75 -8.86
CA SER A 306 17.67 6.82 -9.55
C SER A 306 18.83 7.58 -10.22
N ALA A 307 18.55 8.70 -10.88
CA ALA A 307 19.58 9.54 -11.49
C ALA A 307 20.54 10.14 -10.45
N LEU A 308 20.07 10.45 -9.24
CA LEU A 308 20.86 11.10 -8.19
C LEU A 308 21.59 10.14 -7.25
N LEU A 309 21.05 8.93 -7.03
CA LEU A 309 21.61 7.92 -6.13
C LEU A 309 22.33 6.78 -6.88
N GLY A 310 22.11 6.63 -8.19
CA GLY A 310 22.67 5.56 -9.00
C GLY A 310 22.36 4.18 -8.42
N ASP A 311 23.38 3.31 -8.33
CA ASP A 311 23.23 1.93 -7.86
C ASP A 311 22.76 1.78 -6.41
N ARG A 312 22.72 2.89 -5.64
CA ARG A 312 22.18 2.94 -4.27
C ARG A 312 20.65 3.04 -4.22
N TYR A 313 19.99 3.19 -5.37
CA TYR A 313 18.55 3.06 -5.54
C TYR A 313 18.22 1.69 -6.14
N VAL A 314 17.58 0.82 -5.35
CA VAL A 314 17.09 -0.48 -5.81
C VAL A 314 15.59 -0.40 -6.04
N PHE A 315 15.11 -0.85 -7.20
CA PHE A 315 13.69 -0.83 -7.57
C PHE A 315 13.16 -2.23 -7.82
N VAL A 316 12.13 -2.61 -7.06
CA VAL A 316 11.34 -3.82 -7.24
C VAL A 316 9.98 -3.44 -7.81
N ALA A 317 9.72 -3.80 -9.07
CA ALA A 317 8.45 -3.51 -9.72
C ALA A 317 7.34 -4.44 -9.20
N GLY A 318 6.15 -3.91 -8.94
CA GLY A 318 4.98 -4.71 -8.63
C GLY A 318 4.29 -5.20 -9.91
N SER A 319 3.78 -6.44 -9.91
CA SER A 319 3.09 -7.02 -11.06
C SER A 319 1.91 -7.88 -10.61
N LEU A 320 0.76 -7.74 -11.29
CA LEU A 320 -0.47 -8.45 -10.94
C LEU A 320 -0.94 -9.27 -12.13
N GLY A 321 -0.89 -10.60 -11.99
CA GLY A 321 -1.30 -11.56 -13.00
C GLY A 321 -2.81 -11.62 -13.16
N ALA A 322 -3.54 -11.95 -12.09
CA ALA A 322 -5.00 -11.98 -12.10
C ALA A 322 -5.57 -11.57 -10.73
N SER A 323 -6.76 -10.96 -10.73
CA SER A 323 -7.51 -10.66 -9.52
C SER A 323 -9.01 -10.60 -9.86
N PRO A 324 -9.74 -11.72 -9.74
CA PRO A 324 -11.18 -11.76 -10.03
C PRO A 324 -11.98 -10.75 -9.20
N SER A 325 -11.60 -10.50 -7.94
CA SER A 325 -12.20 -9.47 -7.08
C SER A 325 -12.11 -8.05 -7.66
N LEU A 326 -11.12 -7.80 -8.52
CA LEU A 326 -10.94 -6.53 -9.22
C LEU A 326 -11.38 -6.59 -10.69
N GLY A 327 -11.97 -7.70 -11.12
CA GLY A 327 -12.32 -7.94 -12.53
C GLY A 327 -11.10 -8.12 -13.44
N LEU A 328 -9.90 -8.26 -12.90
CA LEU A 328 -8.68 -8.44 -13.67
C LEU A 328 -8.51 -9.91 -14.05
N ARG A 329 -8.53 -10.18 -15.36
CA ARG A 329 -8.46 -11.53 -15.92
C ARG A 329 -7.03 -12.07 -15.89
N ALA A 330 -6.90 -13.38 -16.11
CA ALA A 330 -5.61 -13.98 -16.43
C ALA A 330 -4.99 -13.26 -17.65
N PRO A 331 -3.67 -13.06 -17.66
CA PRO A 331 -3.00 -12.29 -18.70
C PRO A 331 -3.09 -13.00 -20.05
N GLU A 332 -3.10 -12.23 -21.13
CA GLU A 332 -3.10 -12.78 -22.48
C GLU A 332 -1.71 -13.40 -22.82
N PRO A 333 -1.65 -14.49 -23.60
CA PRO A 333 -0.38 -15.10 -23.97
C PRO A 333 0.58 -14.11 -24.65
N GLY A 334 1.84 -14.11 -24.23
CA GLY A 334 2.87 -13.20 -24.76
C GLY A 334 2.87 -11.80 -24.13
N THR A 335 2.20 -11.62 -22.98
CA THR A 335 2.35 -10.43 -22.14
C THR A 335 3.42 -10.60 -21.07
N PHE A 336 3.86 -9.51 -20.44
CA PHE A 336 4.86 -9.57 -19.34
C PHE A 336 4.37 -10.42 -18.17
N GLU A 337 3.12 -10.23 -17.74
CA GLU A 337 2.48 -10.99 -16.68
C GLU A 337 2.31 -12.48 -17.02
N ASP A 338 2.03 -12.81 -18.28
CA ASP A 338 1.98 -14.20 -18.76
C ASP A 338 3.37 -14.88 -18.63
N GLY A 339 4.44 -14.17 -18.99
CA GLY A 339 5.81 -14.66 -18.85
C GLY A 339 6.26 -14.92 -17.40
N LEU A 340 5.68 -14.21 -16.43
CA LEU A 340 5.94 -14.44 -14.99
C LEU A 340 5.23 -15.69 -14.46
N GLY A 341 4.05 -15.97 -15.01
CA GLY A 341 3.31 -17.22 -14.83
C GLY A 341 2.39 -17.24 -13.61
N PRO A 342 1.93 -18.43 -13.18
CA PRO A 342 0.83 -18.56 -12.23
C PRO A 342 1.23 -18.35 -10.77
N GLU A 343 2.53 -18.30 -10.47
CA GLU A 343 3.04 -18.32 -9.11
C GLU A 343 3.29 -16.92 -8.55
N THR A 344 2.92 -16.72 -7.29
CA THR A 344 3.25 -15.49 -6.56
C THR A 344 4.67 -15.58 -6.01
N GLY A 345 5.48 -14.56 -6.22
CA GLY A 345 6.87 -14.56 -5.78
C GLY A 345 7.66 -13.31 -6.14
N LEU A 346 8.94 -13.33 -5.79
CA LEU A 346 9.92 -12.35 -6.23
C LEU A 346 10.73 -12.99 -7.35
N PHE A 347 10.84 -12.31 -8.49
CA PHE A 347 11.48 -12.84 -9.69
C PHE A 347 12.53 -11.88 -10.23
N THR A 348 13.54 -12.44 -10.89
CA THR A 348 14.50 -11.66 -11.66
C THR A 348 13.90 -11.27 -13.02
N PRO A 349 14.25 -10.10 -13.60
CA PRO A 349 13.65 -9.64 -14.85
C PRO A 349 13.90 -10.57 -16.06
N ASP A 350 15.01 -11.33 -16.05
CA ASP A 350 15.39 -12.29 -17.09
C ASP A 350 14.49 -13.54 -17.15
N ARG A 351 13.64 -13.75 -16.13
CA ARG A 351 12.59 -14.77 -16.17
C ARG A 351 11.63 -14.56 -17.34
N ILE A 352 11.46 -13.32 -17.78
CA ILE A 352 10.57 -12.95 -18.87
C ILE A 352 11.30 -13.10 -20.20
N GLY A 353 10.96 -14.15 -20.96
CA GLY A 353 11.50 -14.39 -22.31
C GLY A 353 10.60 -13.83 -23.43
N GLY A 354 11.13 -13.75 -24.65
CA GLY A 354 10.31 -13.70 -25.87
C GLY A 354 9.83 -12.32 -26.37
N GLY A 355 10.29 -11.20 -25.80
CA GLY A 355 9.89 -9.85 -26.23
C GLY A 355 8.39 -9.59 -26.07
N PRO A 356 7.82 -9.78 -24.86
CA PRO A 356 6.39 -9.67 -24.62
C PRO A 356 5.89 -8.22 -24.70
N ALA A 357 4.56 -8.08 -24.79
CA ALA A 357 3.86 -6.80 -24.80
C ALA A 357 3.24 -6.46 -23.44
N PRO A 358 2.96 -5.18 -23.15
CA PRO A 358 2.08 -4.82 -22.03
C PRO A 358 0.70 -5.47 -22.18
N ARG A 359 0.07 -5.84 -21.06
CA ARG A 359 -1.33 -6.27 -21.07
C ARG A 359 -2.26 -5.10 -21.43
N GLY A 360 -3.35 -5.41 -22.14
CA GLY A 360 -4.32 -4.40 -22.62
C GLY A 360 -5.52 -4.15 -21.70
N ASP A 361 -5.72 -4.97 -20.66
CA ASP A 361 -6.77 -4.82 -19.66
C ASP A 361 -6.25 -4.25 -18.34
N THR A 362 -7.14 -3.66 -17.55
CA THR A 362 -6.81 -3.01 -16.27
C THR A 362 -7.73 -3.49 -15.16
N ALA A 363 -7.28 -3.35 -13.91
CA ALA A 363 -8.08 -3.67 -12.75
C ALA A 363 -9.14 -2.58 -12.53
N ASN A 364 -10.31 -2.96 -12.03
CA ASN A 364 -11.35 -2.01 -11.68
C ASN A 364 -10.98 -1.20 -10.42
N GLY A 365 -11.50 0.02 -10.33
CA GLY A 365 -11.41 0.88 -9.14
C GLY A 365 -10.33 1.94 -9.24
N TRP A 366 -9.06 1.56 -9.10
CA TRP A 366 -7.92 2.49 -9.10
C TRP A 366 -7.14 2.45 -10.41
N PRO A 367 -6.44 3.54 -10.79
CA PRO A 367 -5.48 3.51 -11.88
C PRO A 367 -4.52 2.31 -11.76
N SER A 368 -4.21 1.72 -12.92
CA SER A 368 -3.35 0.54 -13.02
C SER A 368 -2.16 0.86 -13.93
N PHE A 369 -0.96 0.52 -13.46
CA PHE A 369 0.33 0.70 -14.13
C PHE A 369 1.01 -0.68 -14.25
N PRO A 370 0.55 -1.52 -15.20
CA PRO A 370 1.14 -2.85 -15.43
C PRO A 370 2.57 -2.74 -15.98
N LEU A 371 3.24 -3.88 -16.12
CA LEU A 371 4.62 -3.89 -16.61
C LEU A 371 4.70 -3.48 -18.09
N ASP A 372 5.74 -2.71 -18.40
CA ASP A 372 6.16 -2.40 -19.77
C ASP A 372 7.65 -2.73 -19.98
N ALA A 373 8.12 -2.60 -21.21
CA ALA A 373 9.48 -2.97 -21.59
C ALA A 373 10.55 -2.14 -20.86
N GLU A 374 10.29 -0.85 -20.62
CA GLU A 374 11.23 0.04 -19.95
C GLU A 374 11.28 -0.25 -18.44
N THR A 375 10.14 -0.62 -17.83
CA THR A 375 10.04 -1.06 -16.45
C THR A 375 10.85 -2.34 -16.25
N ILE A 376 10.71 -3.33 -17.14
CA ILE A 376 11.49 -4.56 -17.09
C ILE A 376 12.98 -4.30 -17.23
N ALA A 377 13.37 -3.48 -18.22
CA ALA A 377 14.78 -3.12 -18.42
C ALA A 377 15.36 -2.32 -17.24
N GLY A 378 14.51 -1.57 -16.53
CA GLY A 378 14.89 -0.66 -15.47
C GLY A 378 14.70 -1.19 -14.04
N CYS A 379 14.08 -2.34 -13.81
CA CYS A 379 13.89 -2.89 -12.46
C CYS A 379 14.99 -3.87 -12.06
N ASP A 380 15.23 -4.02 -10.76
CA ASP A 380 16.20 -4.99 -10.22
C ASP A 380 15.56 -6.33 -9.87
N ALA A 381 14.25 -6.33 -9.60
CA ALA A 381 13.43 -7.52 -9.37
C ALA A 381 11.94 -7.19 -9.58
N ILE A 382 11.10 -8.22 -9.60
CA ILE A 382 9.66 -8.10 -9.81
C ILE A 382 8.93 -8.85 -8.70
N LEU A 383 8.13 -8.14 -7.89
CA LEU A 383 7.18 -8.74 -6.97
C LEU A 383 5.88 -9.03 -7.73
N HIS A 384 5.67 -10.29 -8.10
CA HIS A 384 4.52 -10.71 -8.88
C HIS A 384 3.49 -11.43 -8.02
N VAL A 385 2.25 -10.96 -8.05
CA VAL A 385 1.07 -11.71 -7.60
C VAL A 385 0.56 -12.52 -8.78
N GLY A 386 0.64 -13.85 -8.65
CA GLY A 386 0.49 -14.81 -9.75
C GLY A 386 -0.85 -14.76 -10.49
N SER A 387 -0.87 -15.31 -11.71
CA SER A 387 -2.10 -15.45 -12.51
C SER A 387 -2.90 -16.73 -12.26
N GLY A 388 -2.39 -17.64 -11.43
CA GLY A 388 -3.05 -18.91 -11.12
C GLY A 388 -4.34 -18.72 -10.31
N PRO A 389 -5.30 -19.66 -10.38
CA PRO A 389 -6.50 -19.61 -9.56
C PRO A 389 -6.18 -19.43 -8.07
N GLY A 390 -6.83 -18.47 -7.42
CA GLY A 390 -6.62 -18.12 -6.01
C GLY A 390 -5.24 -17.58 -5.65
N ALA A 391 -4.39 -17.21 -6.62
CA ALA A 391 -3.05 -16.67 -6.32
C ALA A 391 -3.14 -15.34 -5.54
N ALA A 392 -4.01 -14.41 -5.97
CA ALA A 392 -4.26 -13.16 -5.26
C ALA A 392 -4.79 -13.41 -3.84
N ASP A 393 -5.79 -14.27 -3.67
CA ASP A 393 -6.32 -14.60 -2.33
C ASP A 393 -5.27 -15.26 -1.44
N ALA A 394 -4.47 -16.17 -1.98
CA ALA A 394 -3.37 -16.77 -1.24
C ALA A 394 -2.32 -15.74 -0.81
N ALA A 395 -2.05 -14.72 -1.66
CA ALA A 395 -1.16 -13.62 -1.33
C ALA A 395 -1.77 -12.72 -0.23
N ARG A 396 -3.06 -12.37 -0.33
CA ARG A 396 -3.81 -11.64 0.70
C ARG A 396 -3.79 -12.35 2.05
N ILE A 397 -4.04 -13.66 2.07
CA ILE A 397 -4.07 -14.46 3.31
C ILE A 397 -2.65 -14.61 3.88
N SER A 398 -1.67 -14.95 3.03
CA SER A 398 -0.29 -15.13 3.48
C SER A 398 0.37 -13.83 3.94
N GLY A 399 -0.12 -12.69 3.47
CA GLY A 399 0.33 -11.37 3.86
C GLY A 399 -0.20 -10.93 5.24
N LEU A 400 -1.21 -11.60 5.78
CA LEU A 400 -1.73 -11.29 7.11
C LEU A 400 -0.65 -11.47 8.20
N PRO A 401 -0.69 -10.67 9.28
CA PRO A 401 0.33 -10.71 10.33
C PRO A 401 0.47 -12.10 10.96
N GLY A 402 1.71 -12.59 11.08
CA GLY A 402 2.00 -13.87 11.72
C GLY A 402 1.35 -15.09 11.06
N VAL A 403 1.00 -15.01 9.76
CA VAL A 403 0.49 -16.15 9.01
C VAL A 403 1.63 -16.93 8.36
N THR A 404 1.56 -18.25 8.50
CA THR A 404 2.36 -19.19 7.70
C THR A 404 1.45 -19.99 6.78
N ALA A 405 1.98 -20.37 5.62
CA ALA A 405 1.23 -21.11 4.61
C ALA A 405 2.01 -22.36 4.21
N THR A 406 1.31 -23.48 4.09
CA THR A 406 1.83 -24.73 3.51
C THR A 406 1.11 -25.00 2.21
N ARG A 407 1.85 -25.40 1.18
CA ARG A 407 1.32 -25.89 -0.09
C ARG A 407 1.64 -27.37 -0.21
N ILE A 408 0.70 -28.17 -0.68
CA ILE A 408 0.99 -29.55 -1.06
C ILE A 408 1.63 -29.54 -2.45
N GLU A 409 2.90 -29.91 -2.52
CA GLU A 409 3.63 -29.88 -3.79
C GLU A 409 3.16 -30.99 -4.76
N PRO A 410 3.08 -30.70 -6.07
CA PRO A 410 2.88 -31.72 -7.08
C PRO A 410 3.93 -32.82 -7.00
N GLY A 411 3.51 -34.08 -7.12
CA GLY A 411 4.40 -35.24 -7.02
C GLY A 411 4.79 -35.64 -5.59
N SER A 412 4.23 -35.01 -4.56
CA SER A 412 4.36 -35.48 -3.17
C SER A 412 3.65 -36.81 -2.92
N GLU A 413 3.88 -37.43 -1.77
CA GLU A 413 3.20 -38.67 -1.34
C GLU A 413 1.70 -38.48 -1.05
N MET A 414 1.24 -37.23 -0.99
CA MET A 414 -0.17 -36.89 -0.80
C MET A 414 -0.98 -37.22 -2.06
N PRO A 415 -2.28 -37.56 -1.92
CA PRO A 415 -3.13 -37.88 -3.06
C PRO A 415 -3.13 -36.77 -4.14
N PRO A 416 -3.15 -37.09 -5.44
CA PRO A 416 -3.04 -36.09 -6.51
C PRO A 416 -4.10 -34.99 -6.48
N TYR A 417 -5.32 -35.29 -6.02
CA TYR A 417 -6.40 -34.31 -5.87
C TYR A 417 -6.14 -33.27 -4.77
N THR A 418 -5.08 -33.41 -3.98
CA THR A 418 -4.68 -32.42 -2.96
C THR A 418 -3.50 -31.56 -3.40
N TRP A 419 -2.89 -31.87 -4.55
CA TRP A 419 -1.73 -31.12 -5.02
C TRP A 419 -2.13 -29.68 -5.37
N GLY A 420 -1.33 -28.73 -4.90
CA GLY A 420 -1.62 -27.31 -5.01
C GLY A 420 -2.37 -26.73 -3.81
N ASP A 421 -3.13 -27.54 -3.06
CA ASP A 421 -3.92 -27.08 -1.92
C ASP A 421 -3.05 -26.32 -0.91
N ARG A 422 -3.61 -25.22 -0.39
CA ARG A 422 -2.92 -24.30 0.51
C ARG A 422 -3.63 -24.27 1.86
N PHE A 423 -2.85 -24.35 2.92
CA PHE A 423 -3.31 -24.34 4.30
C PHE A 423 -2.65 -23.18 5.04
N PHE A 424 -3.47 -22.34 5.69
CA PHE A 424 -3.01 -21.12 6.35
C PHE A 424 -3.17 -21.22 7.86
N PHE A 425 -2.09 -20.95 8.58
CA PHE A 425 -1.98 -21.09 10.03
C PHE A 425 -1.59 -19.75 10.64
N ALA A 426 -2.17 -19.43 11.79
CA ALA A 426 -1.80 -18.25 12.56
C ALA A 426 -0.86 -18.67 13.69
N GLY A 427 0.26 -17.96 13.86
CA GLY A 427 1.23 -18.25 14.90
C GLY A 427 2.14 -19.45 14.61
N GLU A 428 2.62 -20.11 15.66
CA GLU A 428 3.59 -21.22 15.57
C GLU A 428 2.89 -22.59 15.46
N ASP A 429 1.66 -22.71 15.97
CA ASP A 429 0.84 -23.93 15.87
C ASP A 429 0.36 -24.19 14.43
N ARG A 430 0.98 -25.19 13.79
CA ARG A 430 0.64 -25.66 12.44
C ARG A 430 -0.35 -26.83 12.42
N MET A 431 -1.07 -27.08 13.51
CA MET A 431 -1.99 -28.22 13.58
C MET A 431 -3.37 -27.95 12.98
N ARG A 432 -3.86 -26.72 13.04
CA ARG A 432 -5.23 -26.38 12.59
C ARG A 432 -5.21 -25.14 11.73
N PRO A 433 -5.48 -25.25 10.42
CA PRO A 433 -5.58 -24.09 9.57
C PRO A 433 -6.83 -23.27 9.96
N PHE A 434 -6.74 -21.95 9.85
CA PHE A 434 -7.91 -21.07 9.97
C PHE A 434 -8.55 -20.78 8.61
N ALA A 435 -7.80 -21.01 7.53
CA ALA A 435 -8.26 -20.90 6.16
C ALA A 435 -7.54 -21.91 5.27
N THR A 436 -8.17 -22.29 4.16
CA THR A 436 -7.55 -23.11 3.11
C THR A 436 -7.95 -22.62 1.73
N ILE A 437 -7.13 -22.90 0.72
CA ILE A 437 -7.53 -22.82 -0.69
C ILE A 437 -7.38 -24.21 -1.28
N VAL A 438 -8.45 -24.73 -1.85
CA VAL A 438 -8.50 -26.08 -2.45
C VAL A 438 -8.90 -26.02 -3.91
N TYR A 439 -8.34 -26.93 -4.71
CA TYR A 439 -8.40 -26.89 -6.18
C TYR A 439 -9.07 -28.10 -6.83
N SER A 440 -9.52 -29.06 -6.05
CA SER A 440 -10.18 -30.26 -6.56
C SER A 440 -11.19 -30.78 -5.55
N ASP A 441 -12.14 -31.55 -6.07
CA ASP A 441 -13.08 -32.26 -5.22
C ASP A 441 -12.37 -33.38 -4.44
N VAL A 442 -12.84 -33.66 -3.23
CA VAL A 442 -12.36 -34.81 -2.44
C VAL A 442 -13.30 -35.99 -2.72
N PRO A 443 -12.82 -37.07 -3.37
CA PRO A 443 -13.66 -38.21 -3.73
C PRO A 443 -14.42 -38.77 -2.53
N ASP A 444 -15.72 -39.06 -2.72
CA ASP A 444 -16.63 -39.62 -1.71
C ASP A 444 -16.85 -38.74 -0.45
N PHE A 445 -16.37 -37.50 -0.42
CA PHE A 445 -16.44 -36.63 0.76
C PHE A 445 -16.92 -35.21 0.46
N ASP A 446 -16.27 -34.51 -0.47
CA ASP A 446 -16.53 -33.09 -0.77
C ASP A 446 -16.45 -32.82 -2.27
N GLU A 447 -17.55 -33.13 -2.96
CA GLU A 447 -17.68 -33.01 -4.42
C GLU A 447 -18.75 -31.99 -4.86
N ARG A 448 -19.47 -31.41 -3.88
CA ARG A 448 -20.65 -30.57 -4.14
C ARG A 448 -20.30 -29.22 -4.77
N SER A 449 -19.05 -28.78 -4.63
CA SER A 449 -18.54 -27.52 -5.19
C SER A 449 -18.05 -27.63 -6.63
N ARG A 450 -17.95 -28.86 -7.19
CA ARG A 450 -17.53 -29.12 -8.59
C ARG A 450 -16.18 -28.49 -8.95
N LEU A 451 -15.21 -28.62 -8.04
CA LEU A 451 -13.88 -28.00 -8.17
C LEU A 451 -12.98 -28.71 -9.19
N SER A 452 -13.35 -29.92 -9.63
CA SER A 452 -12.62 -30.65 -10.67
C SER A 452 -12.71 -29.99 -12.06
N GLU A 453 -13.56 -28.97 -12.24
CA GLU A 453 -13.62 -28.17 -13.46
C GLU A 453 -12.37 -27.25 -13.59
N PRO A 454 -11.78 -27.11 -14.79
CA PRO A 454 -10.56 -26.32 -14.96
C PRO A 454 -10.70 -24.86 -14.49
N GLY A 455 -9.72 -24.39 -13.72
CA GLY A 455 -9.63 -23.00 -13.27
C GLY A 455 -10.42 -22.67 -12.00
N ARG A 456 -11.16 -23.64 -11.44
CA ARG A 456 -11.94 -23.44 -10.22
C ARG A 456 -11.13 -23.64 -8.96
N TYR A 457 -11.50 -22.92 -7.91
CA TYR A 457 -10.95 -23.08 -6.58
C TYR A 457 -11.95 -22.64 -5.52
N ARG A 458 -11.72 -23.05 -4.28
CA ARG A 458 -12.55 -22.64 -3.14
C ARG A 458 -11.69 -22.12 -2.01
N VAL A 459 -12.04 -20.92 -1.51
CA VAL A 459 -11.49 -20.40 -0.26
C VAL A 459 -12.39 -20.88 0.88
N ASN A 460 -11.82 -21.57 1.86
CA ASN A 460 -12.51 -22.00 3.07
C ASN A 460 -12.00 -21.20 4.26
N VAL A 461 -12.88 -20.83 5.18
CA VAL A 461 -12.55 -20.04 6.38
C VAL A 461 -13.31 -20.54 7.61
N GLU A 462 -12.61 -20.66 8.74
CA GLU A 462 -13.19 -21.01 10.04
C GLU A 462 -13.79 -19.77 10.72
N VAL A 463 -15.05 -19.47 10.39
CA VAL A 463 -15.74 -18.28 10.91
C VAL A 463 -16.17 -18.46 12.38
N GLY A 464 -16.30 -19.70 12.84
CA GLY A 464 -16.75 -20.02 14.19
C GLY A 464 -18.27 -19.91 14.35
N ARG A 465 -18.81 -20.46 15.44
CA ARG A 465 -20.27 -20.67 15.59
C ARG A 465 -21.10 -19.39 15.58
N ASP A 466 -20.63 -18.34 16.25
CA ASP A 466 -21.39 -17.10 16.39
C ASP A 466 -21.47 -16.34 15.07
N GLU A 467 -20.36 -16.28 14.34
CA GLU A 467 -20.32 -15.62 13.04
C GLU A 467 -21.09 -16.43 11.99
N PHE A 468 -20.98 -17.76 12.02
CA PHE A 468 -21.79 -18.64 11.17
C PHE A 468 -23.30 -18.36 11.32
N ARG A 469 -23.79 -18.20 12.56
CA ARG A 469 -25.20 -17.86 12.81
C ARG A 469 -25.61 -16.53 12.22
N LYS A 470 -24.75 -15.52 12.30
CA LYS A 470 -25.03 -14.20 11.71
C LYS A 470 -25.10 -14.27 10.19
N LEU A 471 -24.18 -15.02 9.58
CA LEU A 471 -24.06 -15.13 8.12
C LEU A 471 -25.25 -15.89 7.50
N PHE A 472 -25.69 -16.98 8.13
CA PHE A 472 -26.66 -17.90 7.50
C PHE A 472 -28.04 -17.95 8.18
N GLY A 473 -28.19 -17.31 9.35
CA GLY A 473 -29.46 -17.24 10.08
C GLY A 473 -29.81 -18.49 10.91
N TYR A 474 -28.94 -19.49 10.95
CA TYR A 474 -29.08 -20.74 11.72
C TYR A 474 -27.71 -21.21 12.27
N GLY A 475 -27.72 -22.08 13.27
CA GLY A 475 -26.52 -22.63 13.89
C GLY A 475 -25.80 -23.67 13.03
N PRO A 476 -24.47 -23.83 13.14
CA PRO A 476 -23.74 -24.94 12.52
C PRO A 476 -24.39 -26.31 12.74
N GLU A 477 -24.93 -26.54 13.92
CA GLU A 477 -25.64 -27.76 14.33
C GLU A 477 -26.91 -28.04 13.52
N GLU A 478 -27.54 -27.02 12.94
CA GLU A 478 -28.77 -27.11 12.15
C GLU A 478 -28.49 -27.29 10.64
N PHE A 479 -27.21 -27.27 10.21
CA PHE A 479 -26.84 -27.29 8.79
C PHE A 479 -27.50 -28.41 7.97
N ALA A 480 -27.65 -29.61 8.53
CA ALA A 480 -28.27 -30.74 7.82
C ALA A 480 -29.70 -30.41 7.35
N GLU A 481 -30.48 -29.71 8.16
CA GLU A 481 -31.87 -29.33 7.89
C GLU A 481 -31.97 -28.19 6.86
N HIS A 482 -30.94 -27.35 6.78
CA HIS A 482 -30.89 -26.17 5.91
C HIS A 482 -30.07 -26.37 4.62
N SER A 483 -29.32 -27.47 4.51
CA SER A 483 -28.42 -27.72 3.37
C SER A 483 -29.12 -28.19 2.09
N ALA A 484 -30.40 -28.55 2.18
CA ALA A 484 -31.21 -28.99 1.05
C ALA A 484 -31.55 -27.78 0.15
N GLY A 485 -31.09 -27.81 -1.10
CA GLY A 485 -31.35 -26.77 -2.09
C GLY A 485 -30.27 -25.70 -2.23
N ILE A 486 -29.21 -25.73 -1.42
CA ILE A 486 -28.02 -24.89 -1.64
C ILE A 486 -27.22 -25.47 -2.80
N ASP A 487 -26.94 -24.64 -3.82
CA ASP A 487 -25.93 -24.96 -4.83
C ASP A 487 -24.54 -24.55 -4.32
N PHE A 488 -23.73 -25.53 -3.91
CA PHE A 488 -22.39 -25.30 -3.36
C PHE A 488 -21.34 -25.00 -4.44
N ALA A 489 -21.74 -25.01 -5.71
CA ALA A 489 -20.92 -24.64 -6.85
C ALA A 489 -21.21 -23.23 -7.35
N GLU A 490 -22.10 -22.46 -6.71
CA GLU A 490 -22.34 -21.06 -7.11
C GLU A 490 -21.09 -20.21 -6.83
N PRO A 491 -20.49 -19.55 -7.84
CA PRO A 491 -19.28 -18.76 -7.66
C PRO A 491 -19.59 -17.40 -7.02
N ASP A 492 -18.59 -16.80 -6.39
CA ASP A 492 -18.67 -15.47 -5.76
C ASP A 492 -19.87 -15.31 -4.81
N GLN A 493 -20.21 -16.39 -4.09
CA GLN A 493 -21.22 -16.39 -3.03
C GLN A 493 -20.64 -16.94 -1.73
N LEU A 494 -20.94 -16.27 -0.63
CA LEU A 494 -20.61 -16.77 0.70
C LEU A 494 -21.60 -17.86 1.11
N LEU A 495 -21.08 -19.07 1.29
CA LEU A 495 -21.86 -20.27 1.57
C LEU A 495 -21.35 -20.97 2.84
N PRO A 496 -22.20 -21.73 3.54
CA PRO A 496 -21.72 -22.68 4.53
C PRO A 496 -20.84 -23.74 3.84
N HIS A 497 -19.78 -24.21 4.50
CA HIS A 497 -18.91 -25.20 3.88
C HIS A 497 -19.64 -26.56 3.72
N PRO A 498 -19.62 -27.21 2.54
CA PRO A 498 -20.43 -28.42 2.27
C PRO A 498 -20.19 -29.59 3.24
N ALA A 499 -18.93 -29.83 3.62
CA ALA A 499 -18.57 -30.87 4.60
C ALA A 499 -18.33 -30.36 6.04
N TYR A 500 -17.75 -29.16 6.21
CA TYR A 500 -17.29 -28.64 7.50
C TYR A 500 -18.20 -27.57 8.14
N ALA A 501 -19.39 -27.29 7.57
CA ALA A 501 -20.32 -26.30 8.13
C ALA A 501 -20.66 -26.55 9.61
N VAL A 502 -20.87 -27.81 10.02
CA VAL A 502 -21.16 -28.17 11.43
C VAL A 502 -20.03 -27.81 12.41
N GLN A 503 -18.82 -27.58 11.90
CA GLN A 503 -17.66 -27.12 12.66
C GLN A 503 -17.51 -25.59 12.63
N GLY A 504 -18.44 -24.87 11.99
CA GLY A 504 -18.42 -23.42 11.84
C GLY A 504 -17.54 -22.92 10.70
N TRP A 505 -17.42 -23.69 9.62
CA TRP A 505 -16.71 -23.27 8.40
C TRP A 505 -17.66 -22.70 7.35
N ALA A 506 -17.21 -21.63 6.69
CA ALA A 506 -17.80 -21.06 5.50
C ALA A 506 -16.85 -21.21 4.31
N CYS A 507 -17.36 -21.03 3.10
CA CYS A 507 -16.58 -21.05 1.88
C CYS A 507 -17.10 -20.09 0.83
N VAL A 508 -16.23 -19.74 -0.12
CA VAL A 508 -16.57 -19.06 -1.37
C VAL A 508 -15.88 -19.80 -2.49
N VAL A 509 -16.63 -20.22 -3.52
CA VAL A 509 -16.07 -20.77 -4.76
C VAL A 509 -15.77 -19.61 -5.70
N ASP A 510 -14.59 -19.60 -6.31
CA ASP A 510 -14.13 -18.57 -7.24
C ASP A 510 -14.47 -17.13 -6.76
N PRO A 511 -13.96 -16.68 -5.59
CA PRO A 511 -14.24 -15.35 -5.04
C PRO A 511 -14.07 -14.23 -6.07
N GLY A 512 -15.04 -13.33 -6.10
CA GLY A 512 -15.10 -12.18 -7.00
C GLY A 512 -15.49 -10.91 -6.25
N PRO A 513 -15.97 -9.88 -6.96
CA PRO A 513 -16.27 -8.58 -6.36
C PRO A 513 -17.39 -8.63 -5.30
N ALA A 514 -18.36 -9.56 -5.41
CA ALA A 514 -19.51 -9.59 -4.51
C ALA A 514 -19.13 -10.05 -3.10
N THR A 515 -18.11 -10.91 -2.96
CA THR A 515 -17.67 -11.45 -1.66
C THR A 515 -16.35 -10.87 -1.16
N ALA A 516 -15.58 -10.16 -1.99
CA ALA A 516 -14.20 -9.74 -1.67
C ALA A 516 -14.05 -9.05 -0.30
N ALA A 517 -14.84 -8.01 -0.03
CA ALA A 517 -14.72 -7.24 1.22
C ALA A 517 -15.08 -8.07 2.45
N GLU A 518 -16.13 -8.88 2.35
CA GLU A 518 -16.60 -9.72 3.46
C GLU A 518 -15.65 -10.89 3.71
N LEU A 519 -15.12 -11.51 2.65
CA LEU A 519 -14.12 -12.57 2.75
C LEU A 519 -12.85 -12.07 3.44
N ASP A 520 -12.37 -10.86 3.09
CA ASP A 520 -11.19 -10.27 3.74
C ASP A 520 -11.40 -9.99 5.23
N ARG A 521 -12.59 -9.50 5.61
CA ARG A 521 -12.99 -9.35 7.01
C ARG A 521 -12.99 -10.70 7.74
N LEU A 522 -13.64 -11.71 7.18
CA LEU A 522 -13.75 -13.04 7.78
C LEU A 522 -12.39 -13.72 7.95
N LEU A 523 -11.48 -13.56 6.97
CA LEU A 523 -10.11 -14.09 7.05
C LEU A 523 -9.32 -13.43 8.20
N SER A 524 -9.43 -12.12 8.36
CA SER A 524 -8.78 -11.36 9.43
C SER A 524 -9.30 -11.78 10.82
N GLU A 525 -10.62 -11.99 10.94
CA GLU A 525 -11.25 -12.48 12.17
C GLU A 525 -10.89 -13.92 12.49
N ALA A 526 -10.91 -14.82 11.50
CA ALA A 526 -10.53 -16.22 11.65
C ALA A 526 -9.07 -16.36 12.09
N ARG A 527 -8.16 -15.56 11.49
CA ARG A 527 -6.76 -15.47 11.92
C ARG A 527 -6.66 -15.06 13.39
N SER A 528 -7.36 -14.01 13.79
CA SER A 528 -7.33 -13.49 15.17
C SER A 528 -7.90 -14.50 16.18
N ARG A 529 -8.99 -15.18 15.81
CA ARG A 529 -9.58 -16.28 16.58
C ARG A 529 -8.61 -17.45 16.76
N SER A 530 -7.88 -17.78 15.69
CA SER A 530 -6.89 -18.86 15.71
C SER A 530 -5.72 -18.55 16.63
N LEU A 531 -5.14 -17.35 16.54
CA LEU A 531 -4.08 -16.91 17.43
C LEU A 531 -4.52 -16.91 18.91
N ALA A 532 -5.74 -16.43 19.19
CA ALA A 532 -6.28 -16.43 20.55
C ALA A 532 -6.46 -17.85 21.13
N ARG A 533 -6.76 -18.85 20.28
CA ARG A 533 -6.82 -20.26 20.71
C ARG A 533 -5.45 -20.80 21.08
N GLU A 534 -4.44 -20.52 20.26
CA GLU A 534 -3.06 -20.93 20.52
C GLU A 534 -2.55 -20.33 21.84
N GLN A 535 -2.72 -19.02 22.04
CA GLN A 535 -2.33 -18.33 23.26
C GLN A 535 -3.00 -18.91 24.52
N ARG A 536 -4.27 -19.31 24.42
CA ARG A 536 -4.98 -19.99 25.53
C ARG A 536 -4.43 -21.39 25.82
N ARG A 537 -3.92 -22.11 24.82
CA ARG A 537 -3.28 -23.42 25.00
C ARG A 537 -1.86 -23.30 25.58
N ALA A 538 -1.13 -22.25 25.21
CA ALA A 538 0.24 -22.01 25.65
C ALA A 538 0.35 -21.52 27.11
N ARG A 539 -0.75 -21.00 27.69
CA ARG A 539 -0.77 -20.63 29.11
C ARG A 539 -0.86 -21.87 30.00
N PRO A 540 0.15 -22.15 30.85
CA PRO A 540 0.00 -23.19 31.87
C PRO A 540 -1.12 -22.82 32.84
N ALA A 541 -1.88 -23.82 33.27
CA ALA A 541 -3.04 -23.70 34.17
C ALA A 541 -2.65 -23.18 35.56
#